data_AF-A0A1J0U0C4-F1
#
_entry.id   AF-A0A1J0U0C4-F1
#
_cell.length_a   1.000
_cell.length_b   1.000
_cell.length_c   1.000
_cell.angle_alpha   90.00
_cell.angle_beta   90.00
_cell.angle_gamma   90.00
#
_symmetry.space_group_name_H-M   'P 1'
#
loop_
_entity.id
_entity.type
_entity.pdbx_description
1 polymer ?
#
loop_
_entity_poly.entity_id
_entity_poly.type
_entity_poly.pdbx_seq_one_letter_code
_entity_poly.pdbx_strand_id
1 'polypeptide(L)'
;MKKNTKKWWLLNVNLILIIILLLSFMLYILYCAYGKRHPKLAAQPLVDPISLRSTITEADLGTINTDGAHVPAARDIKHKLKDKYNNLNISDIDISNITQWDATITAKDKSTYKGKILIKYVINRTMTDGSISLRVRLFYQETDYWCGPATLQMIVDYFTDKVISQQELSAQMYTENYHGTYPEYMVKSLNEIATPNKRRYVNKRLRQNFGDNINEQKIFYQDVKNSLAHNFPVALAIFGKYPWSGYMRHYVVIYGILVARNFENYKYLILDPTLGKLDIEQSQIHNLFSLENNGRISIYQ
;
A
#
# COMPACT_ATOMS: atom_id res chain seq x y z
N MET A 1 -31.71 -67.04 56.60
CA MET A 1 -32.00 -66.17 55.43
C MET A 1 -30.79 -65.74 54.57
N LYS A 2 -29.55 -66.22 54.78
CA LYS A 2 -28.34 -65.78 54.02
C LYS A 2 -28.03 -66.51 52.69
N LYS A 3 -28.80 -67.55 52.30
CA LYS A 3 -28.50 -68.37 51.10
C LYS A 3 -29.08 -67.82 49.78
N ASN A 4 -30.05 -66.91 49.83
CA ASN A 4 -30.72 -66.38 48.62
C ASN A 4 -30.03 -65.15 48.00
N THR A 5 -29.18 -64.44 48.74
CA THR A 5 -28.52 -63.22 48.23
C THR A 5 -27.44 -63.53 47.18
N LYS A 6 -26.70 -64.65 47.33
CA LYS A 6 -25.71 -65.08 46.31
C LYS A 6 -26.34 -65.44 44.97
N LYS A 7 -27.51 -66.09 44.97
CA LYS A 7 -28.23 -66.44 43.73
C LYS A 7 -28.73 -65.20 43.01
N TRP A 8 -29.28 -64.22 43.75
CA TRP A 8 -29.71 -62.94 43.19
C TRP A 8 -28.54 -62.14 42.60
N TRP A 9 -27.39 -62.16 43.27
CA TRP A 9 -26.20 -61.48 42.77
C TRP A 9 -25.66 -62.12 41.48
N LEU A 10 -25.56 -63.46 41.44
CA LEU A 10 -25.17 -64.20 40.23
C LEU A 10 -26.14 -63.97 39.06
N LEU A 11 -27.45 -63.90 39.33
CA LEU A 11 -28.46 -63.63 38.31
C LEU A 11 -28.28 -62.22 37.71
N ASN A 12 -28.06 -61.21 38.56
CA ASN A 12 -27.87 -59.83 38.12
C ASN A 12 -26.58 -59.65 37.30
N VAL A 13 -25.48 -60.30 37.69
CA VAL A 13 -24.22 -60.23 36.93
C VAL A 13 -24.37 -60.87 35.55
N ASN A 14 -25.02 -62.03 35.46
CA ASN A 14 -25.29 -62.67 34.17
C ASN A 14 -26.21 -61.83 33.28
N LEU A 15 -27.23 -61.17 33.86
CA LEU A 15 -28.12 -60.28 33.12
C LEU A 15 -27.37 -59.08 32.55
N ILE A 16 -26.48 -58.46 33.33
CA ILE A 16 -25.65 -57.33 32.88
C ILE A 16 -24.74 -57.75 31.72
N LEU A 17 -24.09 -58.92 31.82
CA LEU A 17 -23.24 -59.44 30.75
C LEU A 17 -24.00 -59.69 29.45
N ILE A 18 -25.22 -60.23 29.54
CA ILE A 18 -26.10 -60.44 28.38
C ILE A 18 -26.48 -59.10 27.73
N ILE A 19 -26.81 -58.08 28.53
CA ILE A 19 -27.15 -56.74 28.01
C ILE A 19 -25.96 -56.11 27.29
N ILE A 20 -24.75 -56.20 27.85
CA ILE A 20 -23.52 -55.69 27.23
C ILE A 20 -23.28 -56.40 25.90
N LEU A 21 -23.39 -57.73 25.86
CA LEU A 21 -23.20 -58.53 24.64
C LEU A 21 -24.20 -58.14 23.55
N LEU A 22 -25.48 -57.96 23.90
CA LEU A 22 -26.52 -57.53 22.99
C LEU A 22 -26.28 -56.11 22.45
N LEU A 23 -25.85 -55.17 23.31
CA LEU A 23 -25.47 -53.81 22.89
C LEU A 23 -24.29 -53.82 21.93
N SER A 24 -23.23 -54.59 22.21
CA SER A 24 -22.09 -54.74 21.32
C SER A 24 -22.50 -55.37 19.97
N PHE A 25 -23.40 -56.35 19.98
CA PHE A 25 -23.92 -56.97 18.77
C PHE A 25 -24.79 -56.01 17.96
N MET A 26 -25.68 -55.24 18.60
CA MET A 26 -26.48 -54.20 17.93
C MET A 26 -25.58 -53.11 17.32
N LEU A 27 -24.56 -52.65 18.05
CA LEU A 27 -23.57 -51.69 17.55
C LEU A 27 -22.78 -52.26 16.37
N TYR A 28 -22.44 -53.55 16.40
CA TYR A 28 -21.79 -54.24 15.29
C TYR A 28 -22.70 -54.36 14.06
N ILE A 29 -23.98 -54.71 14.25
CA ILE A 29 -24.96 -54.71 13.15
C ILE A 29 -25.12 -53.30 12.58
N LEU A 30 -25.23 -52.28 13.43
CA LEU A 30 -25.30 -50.87 13.00
C LEU A 30 -24.03 -50.49 12.22
N TYR A 31 -22.85 -50.86 12.70
CA TYR A 31 -21.59 -50.64 12.00
C TYR A 31 -21.54 -51.37 10.65
N CYS A 32 -22.03 -52.60 10.57
CA CYS A 32 -22.11 -53.33 9.29
C CYS A 32 -23.17 -52.74 8.34
N ALA A 33 -24.30 -52.26 8.87
CA ALA A 33 -25.40 -51.67 8.09
C ALA A 33 -25.06 -50.26 7.59
N TYR A 34 -24.39 -49.45 8.41
CA TYR A 34 -23.93 -48.11 8.04
C TYR A 34 -22.60 -48.14 7.27
N GLY A 35 -21.66 -49.00 7.66
CA GLY A 35 -20.34 -49.11 7.03
C GLY A 35 -20.37 -49.65 5.59
N LYS A 36 -21.43 -50.37 5.19
CA LYS A 36 -21.65 -50.82 3.80
C LYS A 36 -22.51 -49.88 2.96
N ARG A 37 -22.98 -48.75 3.52
CA ARG A 37 -23.63 -47.65 2.79
C ARG A 37 -22.82 -46.37 2.90
N HIS A 38 -21.53 -46.43 2.59
CA HIS A 38 -21.02 -45.36 1.75
C HIS A 38 -21.56 -45.67 0.35
N PRO A 39 -22.48 -44.87 -0.21
CA PRO A 39 -22.54 -44.83 -1.66
C PRO A 39 -21.09 -44.59 -2.07
N LYS A 40 -20.53 -45.45 -2.93
CA LYS A 40 -19.43 -45.01 -3.77
C LYS A 40 -19.93 -43.68 -4.30
N LEU A 41 -19.39 -42.56 -3.80
CA LEU A 41 -19.54 -41.29 -4.49
C LEU A 41 -19.14 -41.68 -5.89
N ALA A 42 -20.12 -41.72 -6.79
CA ALA A 42 -19.83 -41.86 -8.20
C ALA A 42 -18.78 -40.78 -8.42
N ALA A 43 -17.55 -41.21 -8.71
CA ALA A 43 -16.46 -40.28 -8.95
C ALA A 43 -17.03 -39.33 -9.99
N GLN A 44 -17.27 -38.09 -9.59
CA GLN A 44 -17.74 -37.09 -10.54
C GLN A 44 -16.78 -37.18 -11.71
N PRO A 45 -17.27 -37.21 -12.96
CA PRO A 45 -16.40 -37.34 -14.12
C PRO A 45 -15.29 -36.31 -13.94
N LEU A 46 -14.03 -36.80 -13.91
CA LEU A 46 -12.88 -35.97 -13.62
C LEU A 46 -12.84 -34.92 -14.73
N VAL A 47 -13.35 -33.72 -14.44
CA VAL A 47 -13.35 -32.64 -15.42
C VAL A 47 -11.90 -32.27 -15.59
N ASP A 48 -11.36 -32.55 -16.78
CA ASP A 48 -9.97 -32.22 -17.06
C ASP A 48 -9.78 -30.70 -16.86
N PRO A 49 -8.82 -30.27 -16.03
CA PRO A 49 -8.64 -28.86 -15.72
C PRO A 49 -8.34 -28.06 -16.97
N ILE A 50 -8.98 -26.91 -17.09
CA ILE A 50 -8.88 -26.05 -18.27
C ILE A 50 -7.49 -25.40 -18.28
N SER A 51 -6.80 -25.44 -19.43
CA SER A 51 -5.52 -24.75 -19.55
C SER A 51 -5.74 -23.24 -19.46
N LEU A 52 -4.99 -22.55 -18.59
CA LEU A 52 -5.02 -21.08 -18.54
C LEU A 52 -4.68 -20.48 -19.91
N ARG A 53 -3.86 -21.17 -20.72
CA ARG A 53 -3.42 -20.67 -22.03
C ARG A 53 -4.50 -20.78 -23.10
N SER A 54 -5.48 -21.67 -22.91
CA SER A 54 -6.68 -21.69 -23.76
C SER A 54 -7.70 -20.64 -23.35
N THR A 55 -7.68 -20.16 -22.10
CA THR A 55 -8.61 -19.13 -21.61
C THR A 55 -8.08 -17.71 -21.82
N ILE A 56 -6.79 -17.49 -21.56
CA ILE A 56 -6.08 -16.21 -21.73
C ILE A 56 -5.34 -16.29 -23.06
N THR A 57 -6.05 -15.93 -24.13
CA THR A 57 -5.55 -16.04 -25.51
C THR A 57 -4.51 -14.98 -25.87
N GLU A 58 -4.49 -13.85 -25.14
CA GLU A 58 -3.52 -12.77 -25.32
C GLU A 58 -2.80 -12.50 -24.00
N ALA A 59 -1.47 -12.59 -23.99
CA ALA A 59 -0.70 -12.33 -22.77
C ALA A 59 -0.62 -10.83 -22.43
N ASP A 60 -0.89 -9.94 -23.37
CA ASP A 60 -0.92 -8.49 -23.12
C ASP A 60 -2.31 -8.06 -22.65
N LEU A 61 -2.39 -7.55 -21.41
CA LEU A 61 -3.63 -7.02 -20.83
C LEU A 61 -3.90 -5.56 -21.22
N GLY A 62 -2.97 -4.91 -21.93
CA GLY A 62 -3.01 -3.50 -22.24
C GLY A 62 -2.82 -2.67 -20.97
N THR A 63 -3.60 -1.60 -20.86
CA THR A 63 -3.42 -0.61 -19.79
C THR A 63 -4.15 -0.99 -18.50
N ILE A 64 -3.42 -1.01 -17.37
CA ILE A 64 -3.96 -1.19 -16.01
C ILE A 64 -3.85 0.13 -15.25
N ASN A 65 -4.97 0.61 -14.71
CA ASN A 65 -4.95 1.76 -13.81
C ASN A 65 -4.48 1.32 -12.41
N THR A 66 -3.57 2.09 -11.84
CA THR A 66 -2.93 1.81 -10.54
C THR A 66 -3.18 2.88 -9.50
N ASP A 67 -3.98 3.91 -9.84
CA ASP A 67 -4.30 5.01 -8.94
C ASP A 67 -3.04 5.63 -8.31
N GLY A 68 -2.02 5.83 -9.14
CA GLY A 68 -0.73 6.40 -8.75
C GLY A 68 0.32 5.39 -8.26
N ALA A 69 -0.02 4.12 -8.03
CA ALA A 69 0.95 3.14 -7.54
C ALA A 69 2.03 2.78 -8.59
N HIS A 70 3.26 2.49 -8.14
CA HIS A 70 4.36 2.11 -9.02
C HIS A 70 4.18 0.72 -9.66
N VAL A 71 3.47 -0.17 -8.96
CA VAL A 71 3.18 -1.55 -9.34
C VAL A 71 1.68 -1.79 -9.06
N PRO A 72 0.93 -2.43 -9.96
CA PRO A 72 -0.49 -2.73 -9.72
C PRO A 72 -0.66 -3.68 -8.53
N ALA A 73 -1.77 -3.54 -7.81
CA ALA A 73 -2.16 -4.56 -6.86
C ALA A 73 -2.71 -5.79 -7.60
N ALA A 74 -2.60 -6.97 -7.00
CA ALA A 74 -3.16 -8.21 -7.58
C ALA A 74 -4.65 -8.08 -7.94
N ARG A 75 -5.41 -7.30 -7.16
CA ARG A 75 -6.83 -7.01 -7.43
C ARG A 75 -7.05 -6.27 -8.74
N ASP A 76 -6.17 -5.32 -9.09
CA ASP A 76 -6.30 -4.47 -10.28
C ASP A 76 -6.07 -5.33 -11.53
N ILE A 77 -5.08 -6.22 -11.46
CA ILE A 77 -4.81 -7.23 -12.49
C ILE A 77 -5.99 -8.20 -12.63
N LYS A 78 -6.53 -8.71 -11.51
CA LYS A 78 -7.70 -9.60 -11.53
C LYS A 78 -8.94 -8.92 -12.14
N HIS A 79 -9.16 -7.65 -11.83
CA HIS A 79 -10.25 -6.88 -12.43
C HIS A 79 -10.07 -6.78 -13.95
N LYS A 80 -8.88 -6.37 -14.42
CA LYS A 80 -8.56 -6.27 -15.85
C LYS A 80 -8.72 -7.61 -16.58
N LEU A 81 -8.27 -8.70 -15.96
CA LEU A 81 -8.45 -10.05 -16.49
C LEU A 81 -9.92 -10.43 -16.61
N LYS A 82 -10.76 -10.07 -15.62
CA LYS A 82 -12.19 -10.33 -15.66
C LYS A 82 -12.89 -9.57 -16.78
N ASP A 83 -12.53 -8.30 -16.96
CA ASP A 83 -13.08 -7.45 -18.02
C ASP A 83 -12.73 -7.97 -19.42
N LYS A 84 -11.49 -8.45 -19.61
CA LYS A 84 -11.02 -8.95 -20.90
C LYS A 84 -11.47 -10.38 -21.19
N TYR A 85 -11.59 -11.22 -20.15
CA TYR A 85 -11.92 -12.63 -20.27
C TYR A 85 -13.11 -12.98 -19.37
N ASN A 86 -14.33 -12.71 -19.84
CA ASN A 86 -15.57 -12.92 -19.06
C ASN A 86 -15.73 -14.34 -18.50
N ASN A 87 -15.23 -15.35 -19.22
CA ASN A 87 -15.28 -16.77 -18.84
C ASN A 87 -14.20 -17.20 -17.84
N LEU A 88 -13.26 -16.31 -17.50
CA LEU A 88 -12.24 -16.58 -16.49
C LEU A 88 -12.85 -16.40 -15.09
N ASN A 89 -12.70 -17.42 -14.26
CA ASN A 89 -13.03 -17.35 -12.84
C ASN A 89 -11.82 -16.86 -12.03
N ILE A 90 -11.81 -15.57 -11.70
CA ILE A 90 -10.69 -14.92 -11.02
C ILE A 90 -10.49 -15.36 -9.56
N SER A 91 -11.45 -16.07 -8.95
CA SER A 91 -11.29 -16.67 -7.62
C SER A 91 -10.34 -17.87 -7.63
N ASP A 92 -10.20 -18.52 -8.80
CA ASP A 92 -9.50 -19.80 -8.95
C ASP A 92 -8.08 -19.63 -9.52
N ILE A 93 -7.62 -18.37 -9.59
CA ILE A 93 -6.27 -18.00 -10.01
C ILE A 93 -5.57 -17.17 -8.93
N ASP A 94 -4.25 -17.27 -8.90
CA ASP A 94 -3.36 -16.44 -8.10
C ASP A 94 -2.47 -15.57 -9.00
N ILE A 95 -2.14 -14.38 -8.50
CA ILE A 95 -1.27 -13.42 -9.17
C ILE A 95 -0.02 -13.25 -8.31
N SER A 96 1.16 -13.46 -8.90
CA SER A 96 2.46 -13.38 -8.21
C SER A 96 3.50 -12.72 -9.11
N ASN A 97 4.69 -12.43 -8.56
CA ASN A 97 5.81 -11.80 -9.27
C ASN A 97 5.38 -10.53 -10.03
N ILE A 98 4.61 -9.67 -9.36
CA ILE A 98 4.06 -8.47 -9.97
C ILE A 98 5.16 -7.42 -10.08
N THR A 99 5.43 -6.97 -11.30
CA THR A 99 6.36 -5.90 -11.61
C THR A 99 5.64 -4.74 -12.29
N GLN A 100 6.39 -3.72 -12.69
CA GLN A 100 5.84 -2.59 -13.45
C GLN A 100 5.44 -2.94 -14.89
N TRP A 101 5.82 -4.12 -15.40
CA TRP A 101 5.61 -4.51 -16.81
C TRP A 101 4.85 -5.82 -16.97
N ASP A 102 4.92 -6.69 -15.97
CA ASP A 102 4.42 -8.05 -16.06
C ASP A 102 4.01 -8.63 -14.70
N ALA A 103 3.22 -9.70 -14.77
CA ALA A 103 2.89 -10.52 -13.62
C ALA A 103 2.74 -11.99 -14.04
N THR A 104 2.84 -12.88 -13.06
CA THR A 104 2.60 -14.31 -13.23
C THR A 104 1.18 -14.66 -12.78
N ILE A 105 0.43 -15.35 -13.63
CA ILE A 105 -0.85 -16.00 -13.29
C ILE A 105 -0.63 -17.50 -13.12
N THR A 106 -1.12 -18.06 -12.03
CA THR A 106 -1.15 -19.51 -11.76
C THR A 106 -2.53 -19.96 -11.33
N ALA A 107 -2.86 -21.22 -11.58
CA ALA A 107 -4.06 -21.83 -11.00
C ALA A 107 -3.90 -21.95 -9.48
N LYS A 108 -4.93 -21.52 -8.73
CA LYS A 108 -4.97 -21.63 -7.27
C LYS A 108 -5.25 -23.07 -6.83
N ASP A 109 -6.19 -23.70 -7.52
CA ASP A 109 -6.49 -25.13 -7.43
C ASP A 109 -6.40 -25.75 -8.83
N LYS A 110 -5.77 -26.92 -8.91
CA LYS A 110 -5.60 -27.68 -10.13
C LYS A 110 -6.89 -28.38 -10.58
N SER A 111 -7.98 -28.28 -9.84
CA SER A 111 -9.29 -28.84 -10.22
C SER A 111 -9.96 -28.05 -11.36
N THR A 112 -9.91 -26.72 -11.32
CA THR A 112 -10.53 -25.85 -12.35
C THR A 112 -9.57 -25.52 -13.48
N TYR A 113 -8.36 -25.06 -13.13
CA TYR A 113 -7.38 -24.56 -14.10
C TYR A 113 -6.04 -25.27 -13.98
N LYS A 114 -5.27 -25.30 -15.06
CA LYS A 114 -3.87 -25.75 -15.06
C LYS A 114 -2.95 -24.81 -15.83
N GLY A 115 -1.68 -24.82 -15.46
CA GLY A 115 -0.61 -24.07 -16.12
C GLY A 115 -0.23 -22.77 -15.43
N LYS A 116 0.68 -22.04 -16.07
CA LYS A 116 1.21 -20.74 -15.64
C LYS A 116 1.38 -19.85 -16.86
N ILE A 117 1.04 -18.57 -16.73
CA ILE A 117 1.18 -17.58 -17.80
C ILE A 117 1.90 -16.35 -17.26
N LEU A 118 2.83 -15.84 -18.06
CA LEU A 118 3.36 -14.49 -17.89
C LEU A 118 2.48 -13.54 -18.69
N ILE A 119 1.88 -12.58 -18.01
CA ILE A 119 1.12 -11.50 -18.65
C ILE A 119 1.93 -10.22 -18.67
N LYS A 120 1.71 -9.39 -19.68
CA LYS A 120 2.30 -8.07 -19.83
C LYS A 120 1.22 -7.00 -19.74
N TYR A 121 1.61 -5.80 -19.35
CA TYR A 121 0.72 -4.64 -19.30
C TYR A 121 1.51 -3.34 -19.32
N VAL A 122 0.78 -2.26 -19.61
CA VAL A 122 1.25 -0.89 -19.40
C VAL A 122 0.54 -0.32 -18.18
N ILE A 123 1.28 0.36 -17.31
CA ILE A 123 0.69 1.01 -16.14
C ILE A 123 0.21 2.40 -16.53
N ASN A 124 -1.08 2.66 -16.30
CA ASN A 124 -1.61 4.01 -16.20
C ASN A 124 -1.63 4.42 -14.73
N ARG A 125 -0.93 5.51 -14.41
CA ARG A 125 -0.92 6.09 -13.06
C ARG A 125 -1.91 7.25 -12.92
N THR A 126 -2.73 7.49 -13.95
CA THR A 126 -3.72 8.55 -13.95
C THR A 126 -4.86 8.16 -13.04
N MET A 127 -4.84 8.71 -11.82
CA MET A 127 -5.96 8.70 -10.89
C MET A 127 -7.19 9.32 -11.57
N THR A 128 -8.35 8.67 -11.41
CA THR A 128 -9.59 9.00 -12.13
C THR A 128 -10.18 10.38 -11.81
N ASP A 129 -9.56 11.18 -10.93
CA ASP A 129 -9.92 12.58 -10.69
C ASP A 129 -8.68 13.44 -10.42
N GLY A 130 -7.63 13.35 -11.25
CA GLY A 130 -6.47 14.28 -11.29
C GLY A 130 -5.61 14.42 -10.02
N SER A 131 -6.08 13.89 -8.90
CA SER A 131 -5.55 14.00 -7.55
C SER A 131 -4.50 12.93 -7.35
N ILE A 132 -3.41 13.26 -6.66
CA ILE A 132 -2.31 12.34 -6.39
C ILE A 132 -2.06 12.39 -4.89
N SER A 133 -1.91 11.25 -4.21
CA SER A 133 -1.47 11.25 -2.82
C SER A 133 -0.61 10.02 -2.54
N LEU A 134 0.46 10.23 -1.77
CA LEU A 134 1.39 9.21 -1.35
C LEU A 134 1.12 8.86 0.12
N ARG A 135 1.32 7.61 0.51
CA ARG A 135 1.11 7.14 1.89
C ARG A 135 2.30 7.49 2.79
N VAL A 136 2.57 8.77 2.97
CA VAL A 136 3.63 9.26 3.86
C VAL A 136 3.10 9.34 5.29
N ARG A 137 3.85 8.79 6.26
CA ARG A 137 3.50 8.88 7.68
C ARG A 137 3.93 10.24 8.23
N LEU A 138 3.12 10.83 9.10
CA LEU A 138 3.48 12.06 9.82
C LEU A 138 4.42 11.74 10.99
N PHE A 139 5.52 12.49 11.10
CA PHE A 139 6.37 12.53 12.28
C PHE A 139 6.48 13.98 12.76
N TYR A 140 6.19 14.22 14.04
CA TYR A 140 6.32 15.54 14.66
C TYR A 140 7.78 15.84 14.99
N GLN A 141 8.21 17.09 14.88
CA GLN A 141 9.56 17.49 15.26
C GLN A 141 9.78 17.34 16.78
N GLU A 142 10.93 16.80 17.17
CA GLU A 142 11.27 16.55 18.60
C GLU A 142 11.80 17.80 19.31
N THR A 143 12.25 18.81 18.56
CA THR A 143 12.70 20.13 19.06
C THR A 143 12.10 21.24 18.19
N ASP A 144 12.19 22.50 18.62
CA ASP A 144 11.66 23.67 17.91
C ASP A 144 12.39 24.01 16.59
N TYR A 145 13.59 23.47 16.37
CA TYR A 145 14.41 23.69 15.16
C TYR A 145 14.60 22.44 14.28
N TRP A 146 13.94 21.31 14.61
CA TRP A 146 14.07 20.04 13.89
C TRP A 146 13.01 19.78 12.81
N CYS A 147 12.43 20.84 12.22
CA CYS A 147 11.53 20.70 11.08
C CYS A 147 12.19 19.98 9.88
N GLY A 148 13.49 20.21 9.66
CA GLY A 148 14.29 19.51 8.65
C GLY A 148 14.44 18.01 8.95
N PRO A 149 15.02 17.59 10.08
CA PRO A 149 15.11 16.18 10.49
C PRO A 149 13.78 15.42 10.43
N ALA A 150 12.69 16.01 10.93
CA ALA A 150 11.37 15.41 10.85
C ALA A 150 10.88 15.23 9.40
N THR A 151 11.11 16.23 8.54
CA THR A 151 10.79 16.16 7.11
C THR A 151 11.57 15.05 6.40
N LEU A 152 12.86 14.92 6.69
CA LEU A 152 13.67 13.83 6.15
C LEU A 152 13.20 12.47 6.67
N GLN A 153 12.86 12.36 7.97
CA GLN A 153 12.35 11.13 8.58
C GLN A 153 11.08 10.63 7.88
N MET A 154 10.13 11.53 7.60
CA MET A 154 8.91 11.20 6.85
C MET A 154 9.21 10.60 5.47
N ILE A 155 10.15 11.19 4.73
CA ILE A 155 10.49 10.74 3.38
C ILE A 155 11.32 9.43 3.41
N VAL A 156 12.23 9.29 4.37
CA VAL A 156 13.02 8.06 4.55
C VAL A 156 12.13 6.88 4.94
N ASP A 157 11.22 7.04 5.90
CA ASP A 157 10.23 6.02 6.27
C ASP A 157 9.44 5.59 5.05
N TYR A 158 9.00 6.54 4.23
CA TYR A 158 8.24 6.27 3.01
C TYR A 158 8.98 5.41 1.98
N PHE A 159 10.29 5.64 1.77
CA PHE A 159 11.06 4.89 0.77
C PHE A 159 11.66 3.59 1.29
N THR A 160 11.93 3.51 2.59
CA THR A 160 12.75 2.44 3.16
C THR A 160 12.00 1.56 4.16
N ASP A 161 10.79 1.95 4.58
CA ASP A 161 10.04 1.38 5.70
C ASP A 161 10.83 1.36 7.01
N LYS A 162 11.86 2.22 7.14
CA LYS A 162 12.69 2.37 8.34
C LYS A 162 12.50 3.73 8.98
N VAL A 163 12.36 3.74 10.30
CA VAL A 163 12.32 4.96 11.11
C VAL A 163 13.72 5.23 11.65
N ILE A 164 14.42 6.19 11.05
CA ILE A 164 15.68 6.74 11.56
C ILE A 164 15.36 7.86 12.55
N SER A 165 16.06 7.93 13.68
CA SER A 165 15.80 8.97 14.69
C SER A 165 16.06 10.39 14.16
N GLN A 166 15.32 11.39 14.63
CA GLN A 166 15.58 12.77 14.22
C GLN A 166 16.94 13.27 14.69
N GLN A 167 17.43 12.79 15.83
CA GLN A 167 18.77 13.11 16.29
C GLN A 167 19.86 12.62 15.32
N GLU A 168 19.77 11.40 14.81
CA GLU A 168 20.72 10.87 13.81
C GLU A 168 20.63 11.66 12.50
N LEU A 169 19.41 11.94 12.02
CA LEU A 169 19.21 12.74 10.81
C LEU A 169 19.68 14.19 10.98
N SER A 170 19.54 14.77 12.18
CA SER A 170 20.04 16.10 12.52
C SER A 170 21.56 16.18 12.44
N ALA A 171 22.26 15.16 12.93
CA ALA A 171 23.71 15.05 12.85
C ALA A 171 24.17 14.90 11.39
N GLN A 172 23.47 14.09 10.58
CA GLN A 172 23.79 13.92 9.16
C GLN A 172 23.59 15.21 8.34
N MET A 173 22.56 16.00 8.69
CA MET A 173 22.23 17.25 7.99
C MET A 173 22.89 18.49 8.58
N TYR A 174 23.77 18.35 9.59
CA TYR A 174 24.39 19.47 10.30
C TYR A 174 23.33 20.48 10.79
N THR A 175 22.23 19.97 11.35
CA THR A 175 21.13 20.81 11.85
C THR A 175 21.55 21.52 13.13
N GLU A 176 21.47 22.85 13.13
CA GLU A 176 21.85 23.69 14.27
C GLU A 176 20.63 24.38 14.89
N ASN A 177 20.72 24.72 16.18
CA ASN A 177 19.63 25.40 16.89
C ASN A 177 19.27 26.77 16.30
N TYR A 178 20.27 27.51 15.83
CA TYR A 178 20.08 28.89 15.36
C TYR A 178 19.63 28.96 13.89
N HIS A 179 20.11 28.03 13.05
CA HIS A 179 19.87 28.06 11.60
C HIS A 179 18.92 26.96 11.10
N GLY A 180 18.66 25.94 11.91
CA GLY A 180 17.95 24.74 11.47
C GLY A 180 18.77 23.94 10.46
N THR A 181 18.07 23.34 9.48
CA THR A 181 18.70 22.60 8.38
C THR A 181 18.83 23.48 7.14
N TYR A 182 20.01 23.48 6.51
CA TYR A 182 20.18 24.11 5.20
C TYR A 182 19.64 23.22 4.06
N PRO A 183 19.02 23.80 3.01
CA PRO A 183 18.49 23.04 1.88
C PRO A 183 19.50 22.14 1.18
N GLU A 184 20.76 22.55 1.12
CA GLU A 184 21.85 21.79 0.51
C GLU A 184 22.11 20.48 1.24
N TYR A 185 21.99 20.46 2.58
CA TYR A 185 22.11 19.24 3.37
C TYR A 185 20.89 18.35 3.25
N MET A 186 19.68 18.94 3.21
CA MET A 186 18.44 18.19 2.97
C MET A 186 18.51 17.38 1.67
N VAL A 187 18.84 18.01 0.54
CA VAL A 187 18.89 17.31 -0.75
C VAL A 187 20.02 16.28 -0.82
N LYS A 188 21.15 16.56 -0.15
CA LYS A 188 22.26 15.61 -0.04
C LYS A 188 21.81 14.36 0.71
N SER A 189 21.20 14.51 1.88
CA SER A 189 20.73 13.39 2.71
C SER A 189 19.57 12.62 2.07
N LEU A 190 18.63 13.31 1.41
CA LEU A 190 17.60 12.66 0.60
C LEU A 190 18.23 11.77 -0.48
N ASN A 191 19.24 12.29 -1.19
CA ASN A 191 19.93 11.53 -2.23
C ASN A 191 20.77 10.38 -1.70
N GLU A 192 21.26 10.47 -0.47
CA GLU A 192 22.07 9.43 0.16
C GLU A 192 21.20 8.27 0.69
N ILE A 193 20.03 8.57 1.26
CA ILE A 193 19.23 7.59 2.00
C ILE A 193 17.94 7.18 1.26
N ALA A 194 17.32 8.12 0.55
CA ALA A 194 15.93 8.05 0.11
C ALA A 194 15.79 8.10 -1.43
N THR A 195 16.72 7.47 -2.16
CA THR A 195 16.69 7.42 -3.63
C THR A 195 16.73 5.99 -4.19
N PRO A 196 15.57 5.38 -4.46
CA PRO A 196 15.55 4.10 -5.16
C PRO A 196 16.00 4.27 -6.61
N ASN A 197 16.71 3.26 -7.14
CA ASN A 197 16.98 3.08 -8.57
C ASN A 197 17.71 4.24 -9.28
N LYS A 198 18.69 4.87 -8.62
CA LYS A 198 19.53 5.97 -9.16
C LYS A 198 18.77 7.25 -9.54
N ARG A 199 17.50 7.35 -9.17
CA ARG A 199 16.70 8.58 -9.27
C ARG A 199 17.19 9.59 -8.24
N ARG A 200 17.07 10.90 -8.48
CA ARG A 200 17.62 11.90 -7.57
C ARG A 200 16.66 13.02 -7.30
N TYR A 201 16.69 13.50 -6.06
CA TYR A 201 16.16 14.78 -5.69
C TYR A 201 17.07 15.89 -6.22
N VAL A 202 16.45 16.93 -6.78
CA VAL A 202 17.10 18.19 -7.13
C VAL A 202 16.52 19.31 -6.30
N ASN A 203 17.37 20.26 -5.90
CA ASN A 203 16.91 21.48 -5.27
C ASN A 203 16.65 22.55 -6.31
N LYS A 204 15.40 23.00 -6.39
CA LYS A 204 15.02 24.16 -7.19
C LYS A 204 14.87 25.38 -6.30
N ARG A 205 15.64 26.42 -6.62
CA ARG A 205 15.53 27.76 -6.02
C ARG A 205 14.28 28.46 -6.51
N LEU A 206 13.42 28.83 -5.57
CA LEU A 206 12.30 29.70 -5.82
C LEU A 206 12.74 31.14 -5.56
N ARG A 207 12.27 32.06 -6.40
CA ARG A 207 12.56 33.49 -6.21
C ARG A 207 11.79 34.07 -5.02
N GLN A 208 12.16 35.27 -4.61
CA GLN A 208 11.38 36.04 -3.65
C GLN A 208 9.96 36.29 -4.20
N ASN A 209 8.95 36.17 -3.33
CA ASN A 209 7.53 36.33 -3.67
C ASN A 209 7.08 35.35 -4.76
N PHE A 210 7.63 34.14 -4.74
CA PHE A 210 7.26 33.10 -5.69
C PHE A 210 5.80 32.70 -5.48
N GLY A 211 5.07 32.58 -6.58
CA GLY A 211 3.66 32.20 -6.54
C GLY A 211 2.70 33.39 -6.44
N ASP A 212 3.19 34.63 -6.50
CA ASP A 212 2.35 35.83 -6.69
C ASP A 212 1.71 35.87 -8.09
N ASN A 213 2.36 35.26 -9.08
CA ASN A 213 1.83 35.19 -10.45
C ASN A 213 1.36 33.78 -10.82
N ILE A 214 0.36 33.72 -11.71
CA ILE A 214 -0.28 32.49 -12.15
C ILE A 214 0.69 31.51 -12.84
N ASN A 215 1.72 32.02 -13.53
CA ASN A 215 2.68 31.18 -14.24
C ASN A 215 3.60 30.42 -13.26
N GLU A 216 3.98 31.04 -12.16
CA GLU A 216 4.76 30.41 -11.10
C GLU A 216 3.97 29.40 -10.31
N GLN A 217 2.71 29.72 -10.01
CA GLN A 217 1.78 28.76 -9.43
C GLN A 217 1.65 27.54 -10.37
N LYS A 218 1.59 27.74 -11.69
CA LYS A 218 1.59 26.66 -12.69
C LYS A 218 2.89 25.86 -12.69
N ILE A 219 4.04 26.51 -12.65
CA ILE A 219 5.36 25.86 -12.60
C ILE A 219 5.46 24.99 -11.35
N PHE A 220 5.11 25.54 -10.18
CA PHE A 220 5.15 24.81 -8.91
C PHE A 220 4.17 23.65 -8.88
N TYR A 221 2.95 23.82 -9.40
CA TYR A 221 2.02 22.73 -9.62
C TYR A 221 2.62 21.62 -10.46
N GLN A 222 3.25 21.94 -11.60
CA GLN A 222 3.82 20.92 -12.48
C GLN A 222 5.02 20.23 -11.84
N ASP A 223 5.89 20.97 -11.15
CA ASP A 223 7.03 20.40 -10.41
C ASP A 223 6.57 19.40 -9.34
N VAL A 224 5.61 19.81 -8.50
CA VAL A 224 5.07 18.98 -7.43
C VAL A 224 4.31 17.79 -8.02
N LYS A 225 3.43 18.03 -8.99
CA LYS A 225 2.67 16.96 -9.67
C LYS A 225 3.60 15.94 -10.32
N ASN A 226 4.65 16.40 -11.01
CA ASN A 226 5.64 15.53 -11.63
C ASN A 226 6.35 14.68 -10.58
N SER A 227 6.79 15.29 -9.47
CA SER A 227 7.44 14.56 -8.38
C SER A 227 6.54 13.49 -7.78
N LEU A 228 5.29 13.85 -7.45
CA LEU A 228 4.32 12.92 -6.87
C LEU A 228 3.94 11.81 -7.85
N ALA A 229 3.76 12.11 -9.14
CA ALA A 229 3.47 11.11 -10.19
C ALA A 229 4.62 10.10 -10.38
N HIS A 230 5.83 10.47 -9.98
CA HIS A 230 7.00 9.60 -9.98
C HIS A 230 7.24 8.89 -8.64
N ASN A 231 6.31 9.03 -7.68
CA ASN A 231 6.37 8.44 -6.35
C ASN A 231 7.45 9.07 -5.46
N PHE A 232 7.67 10.39 -5.60
CA PHE A 232 8.60 11.17 -4.79
C PHE A 232 7.84 12.27 -4.04
N PRO A 233 7.64 12.12 -2.71
CA PRO A 233 7.16 13.22 -1.87
C PRO A 233 8.11 14.41 -1.98
N VAL A 234 7.58 15.63 -1.90
CA VAL A 234 8.37 16.85 -2.07
C VAL A 234 8.76 17.38 -0.69
N ALA A 235 10.05 17.55 -0.43
CA ALA A 235 10.50 18.34 0.71
C ALA A 235 10.45 19.82 0.32
N LEU A 236 9.71 20.61 1.09
CA LEU A 236 9.50 22.02 0.82
C LEU A 236 10.14 22.85 1.94
N ALA A 237 11.11 23.69 1.58
CA ALA A 237 11.68 24.72 2.45
C ALA A 237 10.89 26.02 2.26
N ILE A 238 10.18 26.40 3.30
CA ILE A 238 9.30 27.56 3.37
C ILE A 238 10.04 28.72 4.00
N PHE A 239 9.83 29.92 3.46
CA PHE A 239 10.10 31.15 4.19
C PHE A 239 8.92 32.10 4.01
N GLY A 240 7.95 31.93 4.89
CA GLY A 240 6.57 32.35 4.66
C GLY A 240 5.85 32.66 5.95
N LYS A 241 4.62 33.16 5.80
CA LYS A 241 3.69 33.39 6.91
C LYS A 241 2.80 32.19 7.16
N TYR A 242 2.26 31.55 6.13
CA TYR A 242 1.14 30.62 6.31
C TYR A 242 1.60 29.18 6.57
N PRO A 243 0.97 28.44 7.51
CA PRO A 243 -0.18 28.79 8.36
C PRO A 243 0.14 29.48 9.70
N TRP A 244 1.33 30.02 9.88
CA TRP A 244 1.81 30.63 11.13
C TRP A 244 1.44 32.11 11.27
N SER A 245 1.53 32.63 12.50
CA SER A 245 1.23 34.04 12.80
C SER A 245 2.36 35.00 12.40
N GLY A 246 3.47 34.50 11.87
CA GLY A 246 4.66 35.28 11.56
C GLY A 246 5.53 34.63 10.49
N TYR A 247 6.55 35.36 10.04
CA TYR A 247 7.51 34.84 9.08
C TYR A 247 8.41 33.81 9.75
N MET A 248 8.47 32.61 9.18
CA MET A 248 9.37 31.57 9.67
C MET A 248 10.01 30.77 8.56
N ARG A 249 11.20 30.25 8.86
CA ARG A 249 11.85 29.21 8.06
C ARG A 249 11.33 27.87 8.54
N HIS A 250 10.79 27.06 7.63
CA HIS A 250 10.20 25.78 8.01
C HIS A 250 10.38 24.73 6.91
N TYR A 251 10.40 23.47 7.30
CA TYR A 251 10.36 22.34 6.38
C TYR A 251 9.07 21.56 6.54
N VAL A 252 8.48 21.19 5.41
CA VAL A 252 7.29 20.34 5.34
C VAL A 252 7.42 19.33 4.21
N VAL A 253 6.53 18.33 4.20
CA VAL A 253 6.39 17.38 3.09
C VAL A 253 5.09 17.65 2.35
N ILE A 254 5.16 17.93 1.04
CA ILE A 254 3.98 17.79 0.18
C ILE A 254 3.90 16.33 -0.24
N TYR A 255 2.84 15.64 0.20
CA TYR A 255 2.61 14.23 -0.10
C TYR A 255 1.48 14.02 -1.10
N GLY A 256 0.75 15.08 -1.46
CA GLY A 256 -0.35 14.97 -2.40
C GLY A 256 -0.82 16.29 -2.98
N ILE A 257 -1.66 16.18 -4.00
CA ILE A 257 -2.46 17.24 -4.59
C ILE A 257 -3.88 16.71 -4.75
N LEU A 258 -4.88 17.41 -4.23
CA LEU A 258 -6.27 17.20 -4.59
C LEU A 258 -6.62 18.15 -5.75
N VAL A 259 -6.94 17.61 -6.92
CA VAL A 259 -7.20 18.40 -8.13
C VAL A 259 -8.71 18.48 -8.37
N ALA A 260 -9.27 19.69 -8.44
CA ALA A 260 -10.58 19.89 -9.06
C ALA A 260 -10.45 19.97 -10.59
N ARG A 261 -11.59 19.96 -11.29
CA ARG A 261 -11.69 19.92 -12.77
C ARG A 261 -10.91 21.02 -13.50
N ASN A 262 -10.46 22.07 -12.82
CA ASN A 262 -9.71 23.21 -13.33
C ASN A 262 -8.48 23.54 -12.47
N PHE A 263 -7.45 24.14 -13.07
CA PHE A 263 -6.19 24.54 -12.42
C PHE A 263 -6.40 25.48 -11.21
N GLU A 264 -7.49 26.22 -11.16
CA GLU A 264 -7.74 27.26 -10.16
C GLU A 264 -8.24 26.71 -8.81
N ASN A 265 -8.48 25.40 -8.71
CA ASN A 265 -9.12 24.78 -7.55
C ASN A 265 -8.41 23.48 -7.14
N TYR A 266 -7.09 23.50 -6.94
CA TYR A 266 -6.38 22.38 -6.32
C TYR A 266 -5.88 22.72 -4.93
N LYS A 267 -5.68 21.67 -4.12
CA LYS A 267 -5.09 21.76 -2.78
C LYS A 267 -3.82 20.93 -2.72
N TYR A 268 -2.77 21.46 -2.10
CA TYR A 268 -1.65 20.63 -1.67
C TYR A 268 -1.96 19.98 -0.34
N LEU A 269 -1.67 18.68 -0.26
CA LEU A 269 -1.70 17.94 1.00
C LEU A 269 -0.31 17.98 1.62
N ILE A 270 -0.20 18.59 2.80
CA ILE A 270 1.05 18.85 3.49
C ILE A 270 1.10 18.11 4.82
N LEU A 271 2.25 17.49 5.11
CA LEU A 271 2.63 17.06 6.46
C LEU A 271 3.60 18.09 7.03
N ASP A 272 3.14 18.76 8.07
CA ASP A 272 3.87 19.75 8.83
C ASP A 272 4.39 19.11 10.13
N PRO A 273 5.71 19.10 10.38
CA PRO A 273 6.28 18.57 11.61
C PRO A 273 5.81 19.24 12.90
N THR A 274 5.25 20.44 12.83
CA THR A 274 4.74 21.19 13.98
C THR A 274 3.23 21.09 14.09
N LEU A 275 2.54 21.25 12.96
CA LEU A 275 1.08 21.43 12.95
C LEU A 275 0.30 20.17 12.51
N GLY A 276 0.99 19.15 12.01
CA GLY A 276 0.38 17.92 11.52
C GLY A 276 -0.11 18.02 10.08
N LYS A 277 -1.31 17.51 9.78
CA LYS A 277 -1.82 17.48 8.40
C LYS A 277 -2.49 18.80 8.05
N LEU A 278 -2.11 19.37 6.91
CA LEU A 278 -2.64 20.63 6.40
C LEU A 278 -3.02 20.49 4.94
N ASP A 279 -4.06 21.22 4.54
CA ASP A 279 -4.44 21.40 3.15
C ASP A 279 -4.20 22.86 2.77
N ILE A 280 -3.41 23.11 1.72
CA ILE A 280 -3.10 24.46 1.24
C ILE A 280 -3.78 24.68 -0.11
N GLU A 281 -4.67 25.65 -0.19
CA GLU A 281 -5.29 26.05 -1.45
C GLU A 281 -4.24 26.63 -2.41
N GLN A 282 -4.46 26.45 -3.70
CA GLN A 282 -3.66 27.05 -4.76
C GLN A 282 -3.43 28.56 -4.57
N SER A 283 -4.47 29.27 -4.14
CA SER A 283 -4.44 30.71 -3.91
C SER A 283 -3.54 31.11 -2.74
N GLN A 284 -3.15 30.18 -1.87
CA GLN A 284 -2.34 30.44 -0.68
C GLN A 284 -0.85 30.16 -0.87
N ILE A 285 -0.41 29.64 -2.04
CA ILE A 285 1.00 29.32 -2.31
C ILE A 285 1.92 30.50 -2.05
N HIS A 286 1.52 31.70 -2.45
CA HIS A 286 2.32 32.92 -2.27
C HIS A 286 2.65 33.20 -0.80
N ASN A 287 1.78 32.79 0.14
CA ASN A 287 2.01 32.96 1.57
C ASN A 287 3.13 32.06 2.13
N LEU A 288 3.60 31.08 1.34
CA LEU A 288 4.72 30.21 1.69
C LEU A 288 6.08 30.85 1.34
N PHE A 289 6.12 31.90 0.50
CA PHE A 289 7.38 32.41 -0.10
C PHE A 289 7.48 33.94 -0.14
N SER A 290 7.42 34.61 1.02
CA SER A 290 7.01 36.02 1.06
C SER A 290 8.11 37.06 1.33
N LEU A 291 9.38 36.69 1.58
CA LEU A 291 10.38 37.69 2.01
C LEU A 291 11.82 37.50 1.53
N GLU A 292 12.31 36.28 1.37
CA GLU A 292 13.70 36.03 0.97
C GLU A 292 13.78 35.12 -0.25
N ASN A 293 14.87 35.26 -0.99
CA ASN A 293 15.26 34.42 -2.12
C ASN A 293 15.70 32.99 -1.67
N ASN A 294 15.10 32.46 -0.61
CA ASN A 294 15.52 31.26 0.11
C ASN A 294 14.49 30.12 0.07
N GLY A 295 13.32 30.33 -0.54
CA GLY A 295 12.40 29.23 -0.85
C GLY A 295 13.09 28.16 -1.70
N ARG A 296 12.92 26.90 -1.32
CA ARG A 296 13.48 25.75 -2.05
C ARG A 296 12.47 24.62 -2.08
N ILE A 297 12.41 23.91 -3.20
CA ILE A 297 11.75 22.61 -3.29
C ILE A 297 12.76 21.55 -3.67
N SER A 298 12.74 20.43 -2.94
CA SER A 298 13.43 19.20 -3.32
C SER A 298 12.42 18.30 -4.03
N ILE A 299 12.56 18.20 -5.36
CA ILE A 299 11.65 17.45 -6.23
C ILE A 299 12.42 16.38 -7.01
N TYR A 300 11.69 15.41 -7.54
CA TYR A 300 12.23 14.51 -8.56
C TYR A 300 12.38 15.22 -9.91
N GLN A 301 13.53 15.02 -10.55
CA GLN A 301 13.83 15.47 -11.92
C GLN A 301 14.55 14.36 -12.69
#